data_AF-F0R481-F1
#
_entry.id   AF-F0R481-F1
#
_cell.length_a   1.000
_cell.length_b   1.000
_cell.length_c   1.000
_cell.angle_alpha   90.00
_cell.angle_beta   90.00
_cell.angle_gamma   90.00
#
_symmetry.space_group_name_H-M   'P 1'
#
loop_
_entity.id
_entity.type
_entity.pdbx_description
1 polymer ?
#
loop_
_entity_poly.entity_id
_entity_poly.type
_entity_poly.pdbx_seq_one_letter_code
_entity_poly.pdbx_strand_id
1 'polypeptide(L)'
;MKTAITFIFILALSACSAKPDKVANLFTKEEREQYVNTLSLYLQADSGLIAERNQFFQFLLKHIDAEEKDSAYYMENIAHVDSVIHAAIGLVEQGNMDNLLTLLEQERYNIYAHPCNNIDNEIALHNMLIQLYNKAYKENTDEYYSKIIDLAEYSKLHILGLLDNEQYIPYYIHNLTSLVDLYMCANRHAEAIRTGKELCEFTKDKNNSIHIRCVLLLGSLYKELNMTEQQDSCINSVKHLPEFEAIYDDYMKQ
;
A
#
# COMPACT_ATOMS: atom_id res chain seq x y z
N MET A 1 23.06 7.31 10.85
CA MET A 1 22.04 7.02 11.89
C MET A 1 21.13 5.94 11.35
N LYS A 2 21.08 4.77 11.99
CA LYS A 2 20.19 3.68 11.57
C LYS A 2 18.80 3.98 12.10
N THR A 3 17.93 4.51 11.25
CA THR A 3 16.51 4.66 11.57
C THR A 3 15.94 3.26 11.64
N ALA A 4 15.55 2.82 12.84
CA ALA A 4 14.81 1.60 13.02
C ALA A 4 13.46 1.79 12.31
N ILE A 5 13.25 1.06 11.21
CA ILE A 5 11.95 1.00 10.54
C ILE A 5 11.07 0.17 11.47
N THR A 6 10.27 0.85 12.28
CA THR A 6 9.21 0.22 13.08
C THR A 6 8.12 -0.18 12.10
N PHE A 7 8.18 -1.42 11.62
CA PHE A 7 7.14 -2.01 10.79
C PHE A 7 5.88 -2.21 11.63
N ILE A 8 4.78 -1.59 11.20
CA ILE A 8 3.46 -1.81 11.77
C ILE A 8 3.01 -3.19 11.32
N PHE A 9 2.94 -4.13 12.25
CA PHE A 9 2.24 -5.39 12.05
C PHE A 9 0.76 -5.10 11.78
N ILE A 10 0.25 -5.53 10.63
CA ILE A 10 -1.20 -5.72 10.46
C ILE A 10 -1.57 -6.93 11.34
N LEU A 11 -1.76 -6.68 12.63
CA LEU A 11 -2.34 -7.65 13.54
C LEU A 11 -3.82 -7.81 13.16
N ALA A 12 -4.13 -8.90 12.47
CA ALA A 12 -5.48 -9.40 12.32
C ALA A 12 -6.04 -9.77 13.71
N LEU A 13 -6.66 -8.81 14.40
CA LEU A 13 -7.39 -9.09 15.63
C LEU A 13 -8.80 -9.58 15.29
N SER A 14 -8.92 -10.90 15.32
CA SER A 14 -10.15 -11.64 15.51
C SER A 14 -10.76 -11.33 16.89
N ALA A 15 -11.95 -10.75 16.90
CA ALA A 15 -12.89 -10.83 18.02
C ALA A 15 -14.31 -10.63 17.48
N CYS A 16 -15.09 -11.72 17.43
CA CYS A 16 -16.54 -11.66 17.34
C CYS A 16 -17.09 -11.12 18.66
N SER A 17 -17.91 -10.08 18.65
CA SER A 17 -19.19 -10.04 19.38
C SER A 17 -20.01 -8.78 19.12
N ALA A 18 -21.31 -9.02 18.97
CA ALA A 18 -22.49 -8.18 19.21
C ALA A 18 -22.54 -6.73 18.67
N LYS A 19 -23.52 -6.49 17.78
CA LYS A 19 -24.00 -5.15 17.39
C LYS A 19 -24.43 -4.31 18.59
N PRO A 20 -24.12 -3.00 18.57
CA PRO A 20 -24.98 -1.99 19.18
C PRO A 20 -25.50 -0.99 18.13
N ASP A 21 -26.82 -0.82 18.10
CA ASP A 21 -27.48 0.33 17.48
C ASP A 21 -27.28 1.58 18.36
N LYS A 22 -26.57 2.58 17.83
CA LYS A 22 -26.82 4.05 17.91
C LYS A 22 -25.52 4.80 17.63
N VAL A 23 -25.62 5.79 16.75
CA VAL A 23 -24.57 6.72 16.29
C VAL A 23 -23.78 7.29 17.48
N ALA A 24 -22.68 6.62 17.82
CA ALA A 24 -21.64 7.10 18.71
C ALA A 24 -20.49 7.57 17.83
N ASN A 25 -19.87 8.68 18.22
CA ASN A 25 -18.70 9.27 17.55
C ASN A 25 -17.73 8.15 17.11
N LEU A 26 -17.66 7.88 15.80
CA LEU A 26 -17.02 6.68 15.23
C LEU A 26 -15.50 6.64 15.43
N PHE A 27 -14.93 7.78 15.83
CA PHE A 27 -13.51 7.95 16.06
C PHE A 27 -13.19 8.14 17.54
N THR A 28 -12.21 7.36 18.02
CA THR A 28 -11.54 7.64 19.30
C THR A 28 -10.82 8.99 19.23
N LYS A 29 -10.34 9.48 20.38
CA LYS A 29 -9.58 10.72 20.42
C LYS A 29 -8.26 10.56 19.65
N GLU A 30 -7.62 9.42 19.85
CA GLU A 30 -6.37 9.04 19.20
C GLU A 30 -6.54 8.94 17.68
N GLU A 31 -7.64 8.32 17.22
CA GLU A 31 -7.96 8.25 15.79
C GLU A 31 -8.16 9.64 15.18
N ARG A 32 -8.88 10.54 15.86
CA ARG A 32 -9.06 11.92 15.36
C ARG A 32 -7.73 12.66 15.24
N GLU A 33 -6.90 12.61 16.28
CA GLU A 33 -5.57 13.25 16.24
C GLU A 33 -4.71 12.66 15.12
N GLN A 34 -4.69 11.34 14.98
CA GLN A 34 -3.96 10.67 13.90
C GLN A 34 -4.47 11.08 12.51
N TYR A 35 -5.79 11.13 12.30
CA TYR A 35 -6.38 11.44 11.00
C TYR A 35 -6.14 12.91 10.63
N VAL A 36 -6.30 13.84 11.58
CA VAL A 36 -5.96 15.26 11.36
C VAL A 36 -4.48 15.42 11.03
N ASN A 37 -3.58 14.74 11.75
CA ASN A 37 -2.16 14.80 11.48
C ASN A 37 -1.83 14.25 10.08
N THR A 38 -2.43 13.13 9.70
CA THR A 38 -2.24 12.51 8.38
C THR A 38 -2.72 13.41 7.25
N LEU A 39 -3.92 13.97 7.38
CA LEU A 39 -4.49 14.90 6.41
C LEU A 39 -3.65 16.18 6.29
N SER A 40 -3.15 16.71 7.40
CA SER A 40 -2.34 17.93 7.43
C SER A 40 -1.00 17.80 6.69
N LEU A 41 -0.51 16.58 6.43
CA LEU A 41 0.68 16.35 5.59
C LEU A 41 0.50 16.85 4.15
N TYR A 42 -0.75 17.02 3.71
CA TYR A 42 -1.09 17.48 2.37
C TYR A 42 -1.37 18.98 2.30
N LEU A 43 -1.32 19.71 3.43
CA LEU A 43 -1.44 21.17 3.45
C LEU A 43 -0.07 21.81 3.22
N GLN A 44 -0.08 23.03 2.65
CA GLN A 44 1.10 23.90 2.55
C GLN A 44 2.27 23.28 1.77
N ALA A 45 2.04 22.91 0.52
CA ALA A 45 3.11 22.47 -0.38
C ALA A 45 4.22 23.54 -0.50
N ASP A 46 5.42 23.22 -0.03
CA ASP A 46 6.58 24.10 -0.21
C ASP A 46 6.94 24.18 -1.70
N SER A 47 7.18 25.41 -2.17
CA SER A 47 7.75 25.74 -3.47
C SER A 47 8.94 24.85 -3.89
N GLY A 48 9.79 24.40 -2.95
CA GLY A 48 10.88 23.47 -3.22
C GLY A 48 10.40 22.07 -3.63
N LEU A 49 9.37 21.54 -2.96
CA LEU A 49 8.77 20.23 -3.26
C LEU A 49 8.01 20.23 -4.59
N ILE A 50 7.34 21.34 -4.92
CA ILE A 50 6.60 21.52 -6.18
C ILE A 50 7.54 21.35 -7.40
N ALA A 51 8.74 21.92 -7.34
CA ALA A 51 9.71 21.85 -8.43
C ALA A 51 10.29 20.42 -8.63
N GLU A 52 10.59 19.71 -7.53
CA GLU A 52 11.10 18.33 -7.58
C GLU A 52 10.04 17.32 -8.03
N ARG A 53 8.78 17.53 -7.64
CA ARG A 53 7.70 16.54 -7.84
C ARG A 53 6.94 16.69 -9.15
N ASN A 54 7.09 17.82 -9.85
CA ASN A 54 6.57 17.95 -11.21
C ASN A 54 7.16 16.88 -12.15
N GLN A 55 8.44 16.51 -12.00
CA GLN A 55 9.05 15.44 -12.82
C GLN A 55 8.39 14.06 -12.59
N PHE A 56 8.05 13.72 -11.34
CA PHE A 56 7.31 12.50 -11.03
C PHE A 56 5.86 12.55 -11.53
N PHE A 57 5.19 13.70 -11.39
CA PHE A 57 3.85 13.91 -11.95
C PHE A 57 3.81 13.66 -13.47
N GLN A 58 4.82 14.14 -14.20
CA GLN A 58 4.95 13.86 -15.64
C GLN A 58 5.21 12.37 -15.95
N PHE A 59 5.86 11.62 -15.06
CA PHE A 59 6.00 10.16 -15.18
C PHE A 59 4.66 9.45 -14.93
N LEU A 60 3.93 9.86 -13.90
CA LEU A 60 2.60 9.35 -13.56
C LEU A 60 1.63 9.55 -14.73
N LEU A 61 1.56 10.75 -15.29
CA LEU A 61 0.69 11.08 -16.43
C LEU A 61 0.87 10.14 -17.63
N LYS A 62 2.11 9.71 -17.90
CA LYS A 62 2.42 8.75 -18.98
C LYS A 62 1.88 7.34 -18.73
N HIS A 63 1.60 6.98 -17.48
CA HIS A 63 1.17 5.64 -17.08
C HIS A 63 -0.33 5.56 -16.77
N ILE A 64 -0.98 6.68 -16.43
CA ILE A 64 -2.42 6.72 -16.07
C ILE A 64 -3.35 7.04 -17.25
N ASP A 65 -2.84 7.05 -18.49
CA ASP A 65 -3.60 7.30 -19.72
C ASP A 65 -4.50 8.56 -19.64
N ALA A 66 -4.00 9.59 -18.94
CA ALA A 66 -4.71 10.84 -18.76
C ALA A 66 -4.40 11.79 -19.93
N GLU A 67 -5.41 12.55 -20.38
CA GLU A 67 -5.21 13.69 -21.29
C GLU A 67 -4.03 14.54 -20.81
N GLU A 68 -3.20 15.06 -21.72
CA GLU A 68 -2.01 15.85 -21.39
C GLU A 68 -2.35 16.98 -20.42
N LYS A 69 -2.07 16.77 -19.13
CA LYS A 69 -2.28 17.76 -18.09
C LYS A 69 -1.04 18.64 -17.99
N ASP A 70 -1.22 19.95 -18.14
CA ASP A 70 -0.13 20.91 -18.14
C ASP A 70 0.25 21.38 -16.72
N SER A 71 1.22 22.29 -16.64
CA SER A 71 1.65 22.86 -15.36
C SER A 71 0.58 23.74 -14.69
N ALA A 72 -0.42 24.23 -15.43
CA ALA A 72 -1.51 25.01 -14.85
C ALA A 72 -2.47 24.09 -14.10
N TYR A 73 -2.81 22.94 -14.69
CA TYR A 73 -3.56 21.88 -14.00
C TYR A 73 -2.87 21.44 -12.71
N TYR A 74 -1.53 21.31 -12.71
CA TYR A 74 -0.79 20.93 -11.51
C TYR A 74 -0.94 21.95 -10.37
N MET A 75 -0.89 23.24 -10.68
CA MET A 75 -1.07 24.31 -9.69
C MET A 75 -2.53 24.44 -9.22
N GLU A 76 -3.49 24.27 -10.12
CA GLU A 76 -4.92 24.24 -9.77
C GLU A 76 -5.23 23.07 -8.83
N ASN A 77 -4.63 21.90 -9.07
CA ASN A 77 -4.79 20.72 -8.22
C ASN A 77 -4.25 20.96 -6.81
N ILE A 78 -3.17 21.73 -6.63
CA ILE A 78 -2.63 22.07 -5.30
C ILE A 78 -3.69 22.82 -4.47
N ALA A 79 -4.26 23.89 -5.03
CA ALA A 79 -5.26 24.69 -4.33
C ALA A 79 -6.56 23.90 -4.08
N HIS A 80 -6.94 23.02 -5.01
CA HIS A 80 -8.07 22.12 -4.87
C HIS A 80 -7.86 21.13 -3.71
N VAL A 81 -6.72 20.45 -3.68
CA VAL A 81 -6.38 19.49 -2.61
C VAL A 81 -6.33 20.19 -1.25
N ASP A 82 -5.75 21.39 -1.13
CA ASP A 82 -5.79 22.17 0.12
C ASP A 82 -7.23 22.34 0.63
N SER A 83 -8.17 22.66 -0.27
CA SER A 83 -9.59 22.83 0.07
C SER A 83 -10.24 21.51 0.50
N VAL A 84 -9.96 20.43 -0.23
CA VAL A 84 -10.43 19.07 0.09
C VAL A 84 -9.93 18.62 1.47
N ILE A 85 -8.66 18.86 1.77
CA ILE A 85 -8.04 18.44 3.03
C ILE A 85 -8.63 19.22 4.21
N HIS A 86 -8.89 20.53 4.06
CA HIS A 86 -9.61 21.28 5.08
C HIS A 86 -11.03 20.76 5.32
N ALA A 87 -11.76 20.40 4.26
CA ALA A 87 -13.08 19.78 4.39
C ALA A 87 -13.00 18.41 5.09
N ALA A 88 -12.01 17.58 4.74
CA ALA A 88 -11.77 16.29 5.37
C ALA A 88 -11.46 16.42 6.87
N ILE A 89 -10.62 17.38 7.26
CA ILE A 89 -10.32 17.68 8.68
C ILE A 89 -11.61 18.06 9.41
N GLY A 90 -12.45 18.92 8.83
CA GLY A 90 -13.74 19.28 9.41
C GLY A 90 -14.66 18.06 9.62
N LEU A 91 -14.66 17.10 8.70
CA LEU A 91 -15.42 15.85 8.82
C LEU A 91 -14.88 14.93 9.93
N VAL A 92 -13.55 14.88 10.11
CA VAL A 92 -12.91 14.18 11.24
C VAL A 92 -13.34 14.79 12.58
N GLU A 93 -13.30 16.11 12.70
CA GLU A 93 -13.69 16.83 13.92
C GLU A 93 -15.17 16.63 14.27
N GLN A 94 -16.02 16.57 13.25
CA GLN A 94 -17.46 16.30 13.38
C GLN A 94 -17.77 14.81 13.66
N GLY A 95 -16.80 13.91 13.50
CA GLY A 95 -17.01 12.46 13.63
C GLY A 95 -17.84 11.86 12.48
N ASN A 96 -17.86 12.52 11.31
CA ASN A 96 -18.66 12.11 10.16
C ASN A 96 -17.86 11.20 9.22
N MET A 97 -17.75 9.93 9.61
CA MET A 97 -16.95 8.93 8.91
C MET A 97 -17.41 8.66 7.47
N ASP A 98 -18.71 8.55 7.23
CA ASP A 98 -19.24 8.17 5.91
C ASP A 98 -18.96 9.24 4.86
N ASN A 99 -19.17 10.51 5.22
CA ASN A 99 -18.84 11.63 4.34
C ASN A 99 -17.33 11.80 4.18
N LEU A 100 -16.53 11.56 5.24
CA LEU A 100 -15.08 11.58 5.14
C LEU A 100 -14.57 10.55 4.14
N LEU A 101 -15.03 9.30 4.27
CA LEU A 101 -14.63 8.21 3.39
C LEU A 101 -15.03 8.51 1.95
N THR A 102 -16.28 8.94 1.74
CA THR A 102 -16.79 9.31 0.41
C THR A 102 -15.94 10.41 -0.24
N LEU A 103 -15.63 11.48 0.50
CA LEU A 103 -14.81 12.58 0.01
C LEU A 103 -13.41 12.09 -0.38
N LEU A 104 -12.76 11.32 0.49
CA LEU A 104 -11.40 10.84 0.23
C LEU A 104 -11.33 9.87 -0.94
N GLU A 105 -12.35 9.04 -1.16
CA GLU A 105 -12.42 8.14 -2.31
C GLU A 105 -12.60 8.91 -3.63
N GLN A 106 -13.46 9.92 -3.64
CA GLN A 106 -13.71 10.75 -4.81
C GLN A 106 -12.47 11.57 -5.19
N GLU A 107 -11.76 12.09 -4.20
CA GLU A 107 -10.62 12.99 -4.39
C GLU A 107 -9.26 12.29 -4.39
N ARG A 108 -9.25 10.96 -4.29
CA ARG A 108 -8.03 10.16 -4.11
C ARG A 108 -6.96 10.44 -5.16
N TYR A 109 -7.36 10.51 -6.44
CA TYR A 109 -6.42 10.78 -7.53
C TYR A 109 -5.84 12.20 -7.50
N ASN A 110 -6.63 13.18 -7.06
CA ASN A 110 -6.16 14.56 -6.90
C ASN A 110 -5.15 14.66 -5.76
N ILE A 111 -5.42 13.98 -4.63
CA ILE A 111 -4.51 13.88 -3.48
C ILE A 111 -3.21 13.16 -3.89
N TYR A 112 -3.31 12.08 -4.65
CA TYR A 112 -2.16 11.34 -5.17
C TYR A 112 -1.28 12.14 -6.13
N ALA A 113 -1.88 13.02 -6.92
CA ALA A 113 -1.17 13.94 -7.80
C ALA A 113 -0.54 15.13 -7.06
N HIS A 114 -0.83 15.31 -5.76
CA HIS A 114 -0.34 16.43 -4.98
C HIS A 114 1.18 16.34 -4.75
N PRO A 115 1.94 17.46 -4.80
CA PRO A 115 3.38 17.48 -4.50
C PRO A 115 3.76 16.91 -3.14
N CYS A 116 2.89 17.03 -2.13
CA CYS A 116 3.14 16.46 -0.81
C CYS A 116 2.94 14.94 -0.76
N ASN A 117 2.40 14.29 -1.80
CA ASN A 117 2.24 12.84 -1.84
C ASN A 117 3.58 12.15 -2.13
N ASN A 118 4.50 12.18 -1.16
CA ASN A 118 5.66 11.30 -1.15
C ASN A 118 5.29 9.91 -0.58
N ILE A 119 6.20 8.94 -0.66
CA ILE A 119 5.94 7.56 -0.19
C ILE A 119 5.51 7.50 1.28
N ASP A 120 6.12 8.27 2.17
CA ASP A 120 5.79 8.23 3.60
C ASP A 120 4.39 8.81 3.87
N ASN A 121 4.04 9.91 3.20
CA ASN A 121 2.73 10.56 3.30
C ASN A 121 1.63 9.70 2.66
N GLU A 122 1.94 8.99 1.57
CA GLU A 122 1.05 8.02 0.95
C GLU A 122 0.78 6.84 1.90
N ILE A 123 1.83 6.27 2.50
CA ILE A 123 1.69 5.17 3.47
C ILE A 123 0.82 5.61 4.65
N ALA A 124 1.02 6.84 5.16
CA ALA A 124 0.18 7.38 6.22
C ALA A 124 -1.29 7.50 5.80
N LEU A 125 -1.56 8.01 4.59
CA LEU A 125 -2.89 8.11 4.01
C LEU A 125 -3.53 6.72 3.81
N HIS A 126 -2.80 5.75 3.27
CA HIS A 126 -3.27 4.39 3.07
C HIS A 126 -3.60 3.72 4.39
N ASN A 127 -2.77 3.88 5.43
CA ASN A 127 -3.06 3.37 6.76
C ASN A 127 -4.33 3.98 7.36
N MET A 128 -4.57 5.27 7.14
CA MET A 128 -5.81 5.92 7.55
C MET A 128 -7.02 5.35 6.78
N LEU A 129 -6.92 5.21 5.45
CA LEU A 129 -7.99 4.64 4.62
C LEU A 129 -8.29 3.18 4.99
N ILE A 130 -7.27 2.36 5.24
CA ILE A 130 -7.44 0.96 5.70
C ILE A 130 -8.24 0.92 7.01
N GLN A 131 -7.97 1.81 7.95
CA GLN A 131 -8.75 1.88 9.19
C GLN A 131 -10.20 2.29 8.94
N LEU A 132 -10.44 3.26 8.05
CA LEU A 132 -11.79 3.67 7.65
C LEU A 132 -12.53 2.52 6.95
N TYR A 133 -11.87 1.81 6.02
CA TYR A 133 -12.40 0.64 5.34
C TYR A 133 -12.70 -0.51 6.29
N ASN A 134 -11.86 -0.74 7.29
CA ASN A 134 -12.13 -1.74 8.31
C ASN A 134 -13.37 -1.37 9.14
N LYS A 135 -13.59 -0.09 9.44
CA LYS A 135 -14.82 0.35 10.13
C LYS A 135 -16.06 0.24 9.25
N ALA A 136 -15.95 0.56 7.96
CA ALA A 136 -17.07 0.60 7.03
C ALA A 136 -17.45 -0.77 6.44
N TYR A 137 -16.47 -1.63 6.18
CA TYR A 137 -16.61 -2.79 5.31
C TYR A 137 -16.11 -4.11 5.90
N LYS A 138 -15.66 -4.19 7.16
CA LYS A 138 -15.10 -5.43 7.74
C LYS A 138 -16.02 -6.66 7.61
N GLU A 139 -17.33 -6.46 7.68
CA GLU A 139 -18.31 -7.55 7.51
C GLU A 139 -18.53 -7.94 6.03
N ASN A 140 -18.15 -7.08 5.08
CA ASN A 140 -18.13 -7.35 3.65
C ASN A 140 -16.68 -7.52 3.19
N THR A 141 -16.13 -8.71 3.42
CA THR A 141 -14.72 -9.02 3.18
C THR A 141 -14.29 -8.76 1.75
N ASP A 142 -15.15 -9.02 0.76
CA ASP A 142 -14.84 -8.83 -0.66
C ASP A 142 -14.62 -7.35 -0.98
N GLU A 143 -15.53 -6.48 -0.52
CA GLU A 143 -15.40 -5.03 -0.68
C GLU A 143 -14.16 -4.51 0.07
N TYR A 144 -13.97 -4.94 1.33
CA TYR A 144 -12.81 -4.54 2.13
C TYR A 144 -11.49 -4.90 1.44
N TYR A 145 -11.33 -6.14 0.98
CA TYR A 145 -10.12 -6.58 0.30
C TYR A 145 -9.93 -5.87 -1.05
N SER A 146 -11.01 -5.64 -1.82
CA SER A 146 -10.91 -4.87 -3.07
C SER A 146 -10.35 -3.47 -2.82
N LYS A 147 -10.86 -2.77 -1.80
CA LYS A 147 -10.44 -1.41 -1.48
C LYS A 147 -8.97 -1.33 -1.07
N ILE A 148 -8.49 -2.25 -0.22
CA ILE A 148 -7.09 -2.23 0.23
C ILE A 148 -6.12 -2.73 -0.85
N ILE A 149 -6.55 -3.64 -1.73
CA ILE A 149 -5.77 -4.04 -2.92
C ILE A 149 -5.57 -2.84 -3.85
N ASP A 150 -6.61 -2.04 -4.10
CA ASP A 150 -6.50 -0.84 -4.94
C ASP A 150 -5.46 0.15 -4.40
N LEU A 151 -5.39 0.31 -3.07
CA LEU A 151 -4.35 1.15 -2.43
C LEU A 151 -2.95 0.57 -2.64
N ALA A 152 -2.77 -0.74 -2.44
CA ALA A 152 -1.47 -1.40 -2.58
C ALA A 152 -0.97 -1.39 -4.04
N GLU A 153 -1.86 -1.60 -5.01
CA GLU A 153 -1.55 -1.49 -6.45
C GLU A 153 -1.15 -0.06 -6.83
N TYR A 154 -1.80 0.97 -6.26
CA TYR A 154 -1.36 2.35 -6.46
C TYR A 154 0.04 2.58 -5.89
N SER A 155 0.30 2.14 -4.65
CA SER A 155 1.63 2.24 -4.05
C SER A 155 2.69 1.52 -4.90
N LYS A 156 2.34 0.40 -5.53
CA LYS A 156 3.26 -0.34 -6.41
C LYS A 156 3.65 0.52 -7.61
N LEU A 157 2.67 1.16 -8.24
CA LEU A 157 2.90 2.07 -9.37
C LEU A 157 3.75 3.29 -8.97
N HIS A 158 3.47 3.91 -7.83
CA HIS A 158 4.25 5.05 -7.35
C HIS A 158 5.70 4.65 -7.08
N ILE A 159 5.92 3.57 -6.33
CA ILE A 159 7.28 3.09 -6.03
C ILE A 159 8.03 2.70 -7.31
N LEU A 160 7.36 2.05 -8.27
CA LEU A 160 7.94 1.68 -9.56
C LEU A 160 8.52 2.91 -10.29
N GLY A 161 7.82 4.05 -10.25
CA GLY A 161 8.29 5.32 -10.82
C GLY A 161 9.48 5.95 -10.09
N LEU A 162 9.91 5.40 -8.95
CA LEU A 162 11.03 5.87 -8.15
C LEU A 162 12.18 4.85 -8.06
N LEU A 163 12.07 3.69 -8.73
CA LEU A 163 13.01 2.58 -8.56
C LEU A 163 14.43 2.83 -9.08
N ASP A 164 14.65 3.88 -9.87
CA ASP A 164 16.01 4.32 -10.23
C ASP A 164 16.84 4.72 -8.98
N ASN A 165 16.16 5.05 -7.88
CA ASN A 165 16.79 5.25 -6.58
C ASN A 165 16.67 3.99 -5.71
N GLU A 166 17.81 3.35 -5.47
CA GLU A 166 17.90 2.08 -4.73
C GLU A 166 17.29 2.12 -3.32
N GLN A 167 17.15 3.31 -2.71
CA GLN A 167 16.50 3.46 -1.40
C GLN A 167 15.05 2.96 -1.37
N TYR A 168 14.38 2.91 -2.53
CA TYR A 168 12.99 2.47 -2.66
C TYR A 168 12.84 0.97 -2.96
N ILE A 169 13.94 0.24 -3.23
CA ILE A 169 13.91 -1.21 -3.47
C ILE A 169 13.24 -1.97 -2.30
N PRO A 170 13.54 -1.70 -1.01
CA PRO A 170 12.89 -2.39 0.10
C PRO A 170 11.37 -2.15 0.15
N TYR A 171 10.91 -0.94 -0.20
CA TYR A 171 9.49 -0.60 -0.25
C TYR A 171 8.77 -1.40 -1.35
N TYR A 172 9.40 -1.57 -2.51
CA TYR A 172 8.82 -2.34 -3.60
C TYR A 172 8.67 -3.83 -3.25
N ILE A 173 9.71 -4.42 -2.66
CA ILE A 173 9.69 -5.81 -2.19
C ILE A 173 8.61 -6.01 -1.13
N HIS A 174 8.49 -5.08 -0.18
CA HIS A 174 7.47 -5.13 0.85
C HIS A 174 6.07 -5.05 0.25
N ASN A 175 5.82 -4.09 -0.65
CA ASN A 175 4.53 -3.92 -1.31
C ASN A 175 4.13 -5.18 -2.10
N LEU A 176 5.02 -5.73 -2.94
CA LEU A 176 4.72 -6.95 -3.69
C LEU A 176 4.41 -8.13 -2.77
N THR A 177 5.16 -8.29 -1.67
CA THR A 177 4.87 -9.29 -0.65
C THR A 177 3.45 -9.10 -0.08
N SER A 178 3.10 -7.88 0.33
CA SER A 178 1.76 -7.57 0.84
C SER A 178 0.67 -7.81 -0.20
N LEU A 179 0.89 -7.47 -1.46
CA LEU A 179 -0.06 -7.75 -2.55
C LEU A 179 -0.29 -9.24 -2.73
N VAL A 180 0.74 -10.10 -2.62
CA VAL A 180 0.56 -11.56 -2.66
C VAL A 180 -0.41 -12.01 -1.56
N ASP A 181 -0.19 -11.57 -0.31
CA ASP A 181 -1.03 -11.93 0.83
C ASP A 181 -2.46 -11.40 0.66
N LEU A 182 -2.61 -10.13 0.26
CA LEU A 182 -3.91 -9.51 0.02
C LEU A 182 -4.71 -10.23 -1.06
N TYR A 183 -4.06 -10.59 -2.17
CA TYR A 183 -4.69 -11.36 -3.23
C TYR A 183 -5.11 -12.75 -2.77
N MET A 184 -4.32 -13.39 -1.90
CA MET A 184 -4.72 -14.67 -1.30
C MET A 184 -5.92 -14.52 -0.39
N CYS A 185 -5.95 -13.52 0.49
CA CYS A 185 -7.11 -13.24 1.34
C CYS A 185 -8.38 -12.92 0.53
N ALA A 186 -8.22 -12.33 -0.66
CA ALA A 186 -9.31 -12.03 -1.59
C ALA A 186 -9.68 -13.20 -2.53
N ASN A 187 -9.06 -14.38 -2.39
CA ASN A 187 -9.21 -15.53 -3.30
C ASN A 187 -8.85 -15.21 -4.77
N ARG A 188 -8.01 -14.21 -5.01
CA ARG A 188 -7.51 -13.76 -6.32
C ARG A 188 -6.18 -14.46 -6.65
N HIS A 189 -6.22 -15.79 -6.69
CA HIS A 189 -5.03 -16.65 -6.75
C HIS A 189 -4.16 -16.41 -8.00
N ALA A 190 -4.78 -16.07 -9.14
CA ALA A 190 -4.05 -15.79 -10.38
C ALA A 190 -3.18 -14.54 -10.23
N GLU A 191 -3.72 -13.47 -9.64
CA GLU A 191 -2.97 -12.26 -9.33
C GLU A 191 -1.90 -12.51 -8.26
N ALA A 192 -2.20 -13.27 -7.20
CA ALA A 192 -1.20 -13.65 -6.20
C ALA A 192 0.02 -14.36 -6.84
N ILE A 193 -0.20 -15.33 -7.72
CA ILE A 193 0.88 -16.03 -8.43
C ILE A 193 1.65 -15.08 -9.34
N ARG A 194 0.96 -14.21 -10.08
CA ARG A 194 1.60 -13.24 -10.98
C ARG A 194 2.51 -12.29 -10.20
N THR A 195 2.02 -11.74 -9.10
CA THR A 195 2.77 -10.84 -8.22
C THR A 195 3.95 -11.57 -7.56
N GLY A 196 3.76 -12.82 -7.11
CA GLY A 196 4.84 -13.64 -6.55
C GLY A 196 5.96 -13.93 -7.56
N LYS A 197 5.62 -14.19 -8.83
CA LYS A 197 6.59 -14.34 -9.92
C LYS A 197 7.35 -13.05 -10.19
N GLU A 198 6.64 -11.92 -10.22
CA GLU A 198 7.26 -10.60 -10.39
C GLU A 198 8.27 -10.31 -9.27
N LEU A 199 7.91 -10.61 -8.03
CA LEU A 199 8.80 -10.45 -6.87
C LEU A 199 10.06 -11.33 -6.99
N CYS A 200 9.91 -12.59 -7.43
CA CYS A 200 11.04 -13.49 -7.65
C CYS A 200 11.99 -12.95 -8.73
N GLU A 201 11.45 -12.49 -9.86
CA GLU A 201 12.26 -11.95 -10.96
C GLU A 201 12.98 -10.66 -10.54
N PHE A 202 12.29 -9.76 -9.84
CA PHE A 202 12.87 -8.49 -9.38
C PHE A 202 14.06 -8.69 -8.42
N THR A 203 14.05 -9.76 -7.62
CA THR A 203 15.05 -10.02 -6.57
C THR A 203 16.21 -10.88 -7.01
N LYS A 204 16.09 -11.58 -8.15
CA LYS A 204 17.01 -12.59 -8.66
C LYS A 204 18.48 -12.18 -8.68
N ASP A 205 18.76 -10.98 -9.16
CA ASP A 205 20.13 -10.48 -9.32
C ASP A 205 20.54 -9.47 -8.23
N LYS A 206 19.66 -9.23 -7.23
CA LYS A 206 19.90 -8.22 -6.19
C LYS A 206 20.58 -8.79 -4.96
N ASN A 207 20.02 -9.86 -4.40
CA ASN A 207 20.49 -10.46 -3.16
C ASN A 207 19.98 -11.89 -3.04
N ASN A 208 20.90 -12.86 -2.96
CA ASN A 208 20.57 -14.28 -2.90
C ASN A 208 19.63 -14.62 -1.73
N SER A 209 19.90 -14.09 -0.53
CA SER A 209 19.10 -14.37 0.66
C SER A 209 17.66 -13.88 0.51
N ILE A 210 17.48 -12.68 -0.06
CA ILE A 210 16.15 -12.12 -0.35
C ILE A 210 15.47 -12.93 -1.46
N HIS A 211 16.19 -13.24 -2.54
CA HIS A 211 15.65 -14.03 -3.65
C HIS A 211 15.16 -15.41 -3.18
N ILE A 212 15.95 -16.12 -2.36
CA ILE A 212 15.56 -17.40 -1.76
C ILE A 212 14.24 -17.24 -1.00
N ARG A 213 14.12 -16.24 -0.11
CA ARG A 213 12.88 -15.99 0.64
C ARG A 213 11.67 -15.74 -0.26
N CYS A 214 11.84 -14.96 -1.33
CA CYS A 214 10.78 -14.68 -2.30
C CYS A 214 10.36 -15.94 -3.08
N VAL A 215 11.30 -16.77 -3.50
CA VAL A 215 11.01 -18.04 -4.19
C VAL A 215 10.31 -19.03 -3.25
N LEU A 216 10.69 -19.07 -1.97
CA LEU A 216 10.00 -19.89 -0.96
C LEU A 216 8.57 -19.40 -0.70
N LEU A 217 8.33 -18.09 -0.65
CA LEU A 217 6.98 -17.53 -0.59
C LEU A 217 6.11 -17.99 -1.77
N LEU A 218 6.62 -17.90 -2.99
CA LEU A 218 5.91 -18.39 -4.19
C LEU A 218 5.70 -19.92 -4.15
N GLY A 219 6.68 -20.67 -3.62
CA GLY A 219 6.55 -22.11 -3.39
C GLY A 219 5.42 -22.45 -2.41
N SER A 220 5.30 -21.72 -1.30
CA SER A 220 4.21 -21.88 -0.33
C SER A 220 2.85 -21.57 -0.94
N LEU A 221 2.77 -20.51 -1.74
CA LEU A 221 1.56 -20.18 -2.49
C LEU A 221 1.14 -21.34 -3.40
N TYR A 222 2.06 -21.92 -4.17
CA TYR A 222 1.76 -23.10 -4.99
C TYR A 222 1.32 -24.30 -4.16
N LYS A 223 1.93 -24.52 -3.00
CA LYS A 223 1.53 -25.59 -2.07
C LYS A 223 0.09 -25.42 -1.59
N GLU A 224 -0.31 -24.22 -1.17
CA GLU A 224 -1.68 -23.92 -0.73
C GLU A 224 -2.71 -24.18 -1.83
N LEU A 225 -2.31 -23.99 -3.09
CA LEU A 225 -3.14 -24.23 -4.27
C LEU A 225 -3.03 -25.66 -4.82
N ASN A 226 -2.36 -26.57 -4.11
CA ASN A 226 -2.12 -27.97 -4.53
C ASN A 226 -1.34 -28.11 -5.86
N MET A 227 -0.46 -27.17 -6.16
CA MET A 227 0.39 -27.11 -7.36
C MET A 227 1.79 -27.65 -7.07
N THR A 228 1.89 -28.95 -6.76
CA THR A 228 3.13 -29.57 -6.26
C THR A 228 4.31 -29.49 -7.23
N GLU A 229 4.09 -29.66 -8.54
CA GLU A 229 5.17 -29.56 -9.54
C GLU A 229 5.81 -28.16 -9.55
N GLN A 230 5.00 -27.12 -9.42
CA GLN A 230 5.45 -25.74 -9.38
C GLN A 230 6.15 -25.41 -8.06
N GLN A 231 5.65 -25.93 -6.94
CA GLN A 231 6.33 -25.85 -5.65
C GLN A 231 7.73 -26.49 -5.72
N ASP A 232 7.84 -27.71 -6.24
CA ASP A 232 9.12 -28.41 -6.39
C ASP A 232 10.07 -27.64 -7.32
N SER A 233 9.54 -27.07 -8.41
CA SER A 233 10.31 -26.21 -9.31
C SER A 233 10.88 -24.98 -8.59
N CYS A 234 10.11 -24.33 -7.71
CA CYS A 234 10.60 -23.22 -6.89
C CYS A 234 11.78 -23.66 -6.03
N ILE A 235 11.64 -24.73 -5.24
CA ILE A 235 12.72 -25.23 -4.36
C ILE A 235 13.97 -25.60 -5.18
N ASN A 236 13.79 -26.33 -6.28
CA ASN A 236 14.90 -26.75 -7.14
C ASN A 236 15.66 -25.57 -7.76
N SER A 237 14.98 -24.44 -8.01
CA SER A 237 15.60 -23.24 -8.58
C SER A 237 16.52 -22.49 -7.62
N VAL A 238 16.38 -22.67 -6.30
CA VAL A 238 17.18 -21.91 -5.30
C VAL A 238 17.99 -22.79 -4.35
N LYS A 239 17.75 -24.10 -4.29
CA LYS A 239 18.45 -25.02 -3.36
C LYS A 239 19.97 -25.07 -3.49
N HIS A 240 20.49 -24.61 -4.62
CA HIS A 240 21.92 -24.57 -4.91
C HIS A 240 22.58 -23.24 -4.50
N LEU A 241 21.79 -22.23 -4.12
CA LEU A 241 22.29 -20.93 -3.72
C LEU A 241 22.89 -21.00 -2.31
N PRO A 242 23.93 -20.18 -2.02
CA PRO A 242 24.44 -20.03 -0.66
C PRO A 242 23.31 -19.65 0.31
N GLU A 243 23.43 -20.11 1.56
CA GLU A 243 22.48 -19.81 2.66
C GLU A 243 21.09 -20.45 2.53
N PHE A 244 20.81 -21.19 1.45
CA PHE A 244 19.51 -21.84 1.26
C PHE A 244 19.07 -22.69 2.45
N GLU A 245 19.91 -23.60 2.94
CA GLU A 245 19.55 -24.51 4.04
C GLU A 245 19.14 -23.73 5.30
N ALA A 246 19.93 -22.71 5.67
CA ALA A 246 19.65 -21.89 6.85
C ALA A 246 18.32 -21.11 6.70
N ILE A 247 18.05 -20.56 5.51
CA ILE A 247 16.83 -19.79 5.24
C ILE A 247 15.62 -20.72 5.14
N TYR A 248 15.76 -21.88 4.50
CA TYR A 248 14.70 -22.87 4.36
C TYR A 248 14.28 -23.43 5.72
N ASP A 249 15.26 -23.76 6.58
CA ASP A 249 14.99 -24.25 7.93
C ASP A 249 14.32 -23.20 8.83
N ASP A 250 14.67 -21.92 8.67
CA ASP A 250 14.01 -20.80 9.35
C ASP A 250 12.56 -20.66 8.86
N TYR A 251 12.38 -20.70 7.54
CA TYR A 251 11.08 -20.54 6.89
C TYR A 251 10.10 -21.68 7.21
N MET A 252 10.59 -22.92 7.31
CA MET A 252 9.76 -24.09 7.64
C MET A 252 9.39 -24.21 9.13
N LYS A 253 10.01 -23.41 10.01
CA LYS A 253 9.71 -23.39 11.45
C LYS A 253 8.67 -22.35 11.84
N GLN A 254 8.32 -21.44 10.93
CA GLN A 254 7.27 -20.44 11.09
C GLN A 254 5.90 -21.04 10.76
#